data_AF-A0A974WYJ8-F1
#
_entry.id   AF-A0A974WYJ8-F1
#
_cell.length_a   1.000
_cell.length_b   1.000
_cell.length_c   1.000
_cell.angle_alpha   90.00
_cell.angle_beta   90.00
_cell.angle_gamma   90.00
#
_symmetry.space_group_name_H-M   'P 1'
#
loop_
_entity.id
_entity.type
_entity.pdbx_description
1 polymer ?
#
loop_
_entity_poly.entity_id
_entity_poly.type
_entity_poly.pdbx_seq_one_letter_code
_entity_poly.pdbx_strand_id
1 'polypeptide(L)'
;MKKILLAAVMLFAGVAMFANDLEHKQKPLDDWTFFQIGFWFDLPTCTADSNVYGLKTGQPISSGYGRVYGAEISWIAAATDDIKGAQGSWIFTKNRTIEGVQASFICNINKEEITGLQAGFVNICGNMLGFQPGAVCVSKDMNGIQAGVLTAYAKGTVTGAQFGMVNVCDQLDGFQASAFNKTKSSSGFQLGIINVSDKNGAQFGLVNIIKDGWIPFMPFFNCSFK
;
A
#
# COMPACT_ATOMS: atom_id res chain seq x y z
N MET A 1 13.22 -16.90 -13.30
CA MET A 1 11.85 -16.52 -12.88
C MET A 1 11.80 -15.79 -11.53
N LYS A 2 12.39 -16.32 -10.43
CA LYS A 2 12.48 -15.63 -9.12
C LYS A 2 13.08 -14.21 -9.19
N LYS A 3 14.02 -13.98 -10.11
CA LYS A 3 14.69 -12.69 -10.31
C LYS A 3 13.85 -11.67 -11.09
N ILE A 4 12.90 -12.08 -11.93
CA ILE A 4 12.14 -11.16 -12.80
C ILE A 4 10.95 -10.57 -12.06
N LEU A 5 10.21 -11.38 -11.28
CA LEU A 5 9.13 -10.87 -10.44
C LEU A 5 9.68 -10.02 -9.29
N LEU A 6 10.80 -10.43 -8.68
CA LEU A 6 11.51 -9.63 -7.69
C LEU A 6 12.11 -8.37 -8.32
N ALA A 7 12.64 -8.43 -9.55
CA ALA A 7 13.11 -7.24 -10.26
C ALA A 7 11.96 -6.31 -10.64
N ALA A 8 10.79 -6.79 -11.05
CA ALA A 8 9.63 -5.94 -11.33
C ALA A 8 9.12 -5.27 -10.03
N VAL A 9 8.97 -6.04 -8.94
CA VAL A 9 8.61 -5.51 -7.62
C VAL A 9 9.69 -4.54 -7.09
N MET A 10 10.98 -4.82 -7.30
CA MET A 10 12.08 -3.91 -6.93
C MET A 10 12.27 -2.74 -7.90
N LEU A 11 11.81 -2.82 -9.16
CA LEU A 11 11.81 -1.70 -10.10
C LEU A 11 10.71 -0.71 -9.71
N PHE A 12 9.52 -1.22 -9.34
CA PHE A 12 8.42 -0.40 -8.82
C PHE A 12 8.68 0.10 -7.39
N ALA A 13 9.26 -0.72 -6.50
CA ALA A 13 9.70 -0.28 -5.18
C ALA A 13 10.94 0.63 -5.25
N GLY A 14 11.81 0.45 -6.25
CA GLY A 14 13.00 1.28 -6.46
C GLY A 14 12.65 2.72 -6.84
N VAL A 15 11.51 2.94 -7.51
CA VAL A 15 10.93 4.28 -7.71
C VAL A 15 10.41 4.88 -6.39
N ALA A 16 9.95 4.05 -5.45
CA ALA A 16 9.53 4.49 -4.11
C ALA A 16 10.68 4.78 -3.14
N MET A 17 11.90 4.31 -3.43
CA MET A 17 13.07 4.42 -2.53
C MET A 17 13.95 5.67 -2.76
N PHE A 18 13.66 6.50 -3.77
CA PHE A 18 14.33 7.80 -3.94
C PHE A 18 13.51 8.93 -3.30
N ALA A 19 13.46 8.93 -1.98
CA ALA A 19 13.17 10.12 -1.20
C ALA A 19 14.18 10.19 -0.06
N ASN A 20 15.28 10.91 -0.30
CA ASN A 20 16.12 11.41 0.77
C ASN A 20 15.27 12.41 1.55
N ASP A 21 14.55 11.93 2.57
CA ASP A 21 13.77 12.79 3.45
C ASP A 21 14.73 13.41 4.46
N LEU A 22 15.22 14.61 4.16
CA LEU A 22 15.61 15.55 5.20
C LEU A 22 14.36 15.79 6.05
N GLU A 23 14.40 15.52 7.36
CA GLU A 23 13.30 15.82 8.28
C GLU A 23 13.02 17.33 8.27
N HIS A 24 11.99 17.75 7.54
CA HIS A 24 11.50 19.12 7.58
C HIS A 24 10.53 19.27 8.75
N LYS A 25 10.70 20.33 9.54
CA LYS A 25 9.89 20.56 10.73
C LYS A 25 8.53 21.16 10.34
N GLN A 26 7.45 20.41 10.57
CA GLN A 26 6.08 20.86 10.36
C GLN A 26 5.73 22.12 11.15
N LYS A 27 4.92 23.01 10.56
CA LYS A 27 4.38 24.17 11.30
C LYS A 27 3.52 23.74 12.50
N PRO A 28 3.46 24.58 13.56
CA PRO A 28 2.55 24.41 14.69
C PRO A 28 1.08 24.32 14.25
N LEU A 29 0.22 23.74 15.09
CA LEU A 29 -1.21 23.54 14.82
C LEU A 29 -2.06 24.82 14.95
N ASP A 30 -1.45 25.97 15.19
CA ASP A 30 -2.18 27.22 15.45
C ASP A 30 -2.41 28.05 14.18
N ASP A 31 -1.71 27.72 13.09
CA ASP A 31 -1.78 28.44 11.81
C ASP A 31 -2.36 27.56 10.71
N TRP A 32 -3.53 27.94 10.23
CA TRP A 32 -4.35 27.19 9.29
C TRP A 32 -4.95 28.12 8.25
N THR A 33 -4.90 27.71 6.98
CA THR A 33 -5.57 28.42 5.88
C THR A 33 -6.67 27.55 5.29
N PHE A 34 -7.81 28.12 4.92
CA PHE A 34 -8.92 27.34 4.37
C PHE A 34 -8.65 26.78 2.96
N PHE A 35 -7.97 27.58 2.15
CA PHE A 35 -7.74 27.29 0.74
C PHE A 35 -6.33 27.68 0.33
N GLN A 36 -5.68 26.83 -0.46
CA GLN A 36 -4.32 27.09 -0.92
C GLN A 36 -4.09 26.59 -2.34
N ILE A 37 -3.39 27.41 -3.13
CA ILE A 37 -2.96 27.06 -4.48
C ILE A 37 -1.44 26.92 -4.47
N GLY A 38 -0.96 25.72 -4.77
CA GLY A 38 0.43 25.45 -5.10
C GLY A 38 0.64 25.46 -6.62
N PHE A 39 1.80 25.93 -7.05
CA PHE A 39 2.29 25.82 -8.41
C PHE A 39 3.64 25.13 -8.36
N TRP A 40 3.80 23.96 -8.98
CA TRP A 40 5.04 23.19 -8.91
C TRP A 40 5.40 22.74 -7.47
N PHE A 41 6.64 22.27 -7.27
CA PHE A 41 7.11 21.84 -5.96
C PHE A 41 7.35 23.02 -5.03
N ASP A 42 6.71 23.01 -3.87
CA ASP A 42 6.94 23.90 -2.72
C ASP A 42 6.82 25.39 -3.08
N LEU A 43 5.97 25.70 -4.06
CA LEU A 43 5.83 27.02 -4.63
C LEU A 43 4.35 27.44 -4.60
N PRO A 44 4.03 28.67 -4.16
CA PRO A 44 4.92 29.60 -3.45
C PRO A 44 5.49 28.98 -2.17
N THR A 45 6.64 29.44 -1.68
CA THR A 45 7.35 28.82 -0.53
C THR A 45 6.52 28.75 0.76
N CYS A 46 5.54 29.63 0.92
CA CYS A 46 4.59 29.57 2.04
C CYS A 46 3.70 28.30 2.02
N THR A 47 3.63 27.59 0.90
CA THR A 47 2.88 26.34 0.73
C THR A 47 3.64 25.10 1.17
N ALA A 48 4.98 25.22 1.29
CA ALA A 48 5.88 24.13 1.60
C ALA A 48 5.66 23.62 3.03
N ASP A 49 5.29 24.47 3.98
CA ASP A 49 5.13 24.12 5.38
C ASP A 49 3.75 24.51 5.94
N SER A 50 2.73 24.65 5.08
CA SER A 50 1.39 25.13 5.45
C SER A 50 0.46 24.05 6.03
N ASN A 51 -0.42 24.40 6.98
CA ASN A 51 -1.59 23.59 7.30
C ASN A 51 -2.84 24.14 6.57
N VAL A 52 -3.60 23.27 5.91
CA VAL A 52 -4.81 23.65 5.15
C VAL A 52 -6.04 22.90 5.68
N TYR A 53 -7.10 23.62 6.05
CA TYR A 53 -8.39 23.04 6.45
C TYR A 53 -9.43 23.33 5.37
N GLY A 54 -9.65 22.40 4.45
CA GLY A 54 -10.49 22.66 3.28
C GLY A 54 -9.86 22.12 2.01
N LEU A 55 -9.36 22.99 1.13
CA LEU A 55 -8.90 22.58 -0.20
C LEU A 55 -7.48 23.10 -0.51
N LYS A 56 -6.55 22.18 -0.75
CA LYS A 56 -5.23 22.47 -1.32
C LYS A 56 -5.22 21.99 -2.77
N THR A 57 -4.92 22.87 -3.72
CA THR A 57 -4.86 22.50 -5.14
C THR A 57 -3.50 22.80 -5.75
N GLY A 58 -3.00 21.89 -6.58
CA GLY A 58 -1.73 21.99 -7.27
C GLY A 58 -1.87 22.16 -8.77
N GLN A 59 -1.29 23.23 -9.31
CA GLN A 59 -1.31 23.56 -10.73
C GLN A 59 0.14 23.59 -11.26
N PRO A 60 0.70 22.52 -11.86
CA PRO A 60 0.15 21.17 -11.98
C PRO A 60 0.43 20.27 -10.76
N ILE A 61 1.26 20.72 -9.82
CA ILE A 61 1.72 19.95 -8.65
C ILE A 61 1.38 20.71 -7.37
N SER A 62 1.00 19.96 -6.34
CA SER A 62 0.89 20.41 -4.95
C SER A 62 1.90 19.60 -4.14
N SER A 63 2.71 20.24 -3.32
CA SER A 63 3.59 19.56 -2.37
C SER A 63 3.70 20.34 -1.06
N GLY A 64 4.24 19.69 -0.05
CA GLY A 64 4.70 20.35 1.16
C GLY A 64 4.82 19.39 2.34
N TYR A 65 5.62 19.77 3.31
CA TYR A 65 5.84 19.06 4.56
C TYR A 65 4.69 19.24 5.57
N GLY A 66 3.67 20.05 5.23
CA GLY A 66 2.57 20.41 6.11
C GLY A 66 1.42 19.39 6.16
N ARG A 67 0.22 19.88 6.46
CA ARG A 67 -0.98 19.07 6.67
C ARG A 67 -2.14 19.55 5.82
N VAL A 68 -2.99 18.64 5.34
CA VAL A 68 -4.27 18.99 4.71
C VAL A 68 -5.40 18.22 5.39
N TYR A 69 -6.27 18.94 6.08
CA TYR A 69 -7.50 18.41 6.66
C TYR A 69 -8.66 18.81 5.73
N GLY A 70 -8.99 17.95 4.78
CA GLY A 70 -9.92 18.23 3.70
C GLY A 70 -9.51 17.51 2.41
N ALA A 71 -9.41 18.24 1.30
CA ALA A 71 -9.05 17.70 -0.01
C ALA A 71 -7.74 18.29 -0.53
N GLU A 72 -6.82 17.44 -0.98
CA GLU A 72 -5.68 17.82 -1.81
C GLU A 72 -5.84 17.26 -3.22
N ILE A 73 -5.88 18.12 -4.23
CA ILE A 73 -6.05 17.72 -5.64
C ILE A 73 -5.04 18.39 -6.56
N SER A 74 -4.59 17.67 -7.58
CA SER A 74 -3.57 18.17 -8.50
C SER A 74 -3.65 17.53 -9.89
N TRP A 75 -2.99 18.12 -10.88
CA TRP A 75 -2.96 17.56 -12.22
C TRP A 75 -1.94 16.43 -12.36
N ILE A 76 -0.73 16.61 -11.84
CA ILE A 76 0.38 15.66 -11.99
C ILE A 76 0.70 14.99 -10.66
N ALA A 77 0.81 15.77 -9.59
CA ALA A 77 1.26 15.25 -8.30
C ALA A 77 0.65 15.98 -7.10
N ALA A 78 0.13 15.21 -6.13
CA ALA A 78 -0.25 15.70 -4.81
C ALA A 78 0.71 15.07 -3.79
N ALA A 79 1.50 15.89 -3.13
CA ALA A 79 2.68 15.48 -2.36
C ALA A 79 2.76 16.21 -1.01
N THR A 80 1.64 16.35 -0.29
CA THR A 80 1.66 16.86 1.09
C THR A 80 1.81 15.72 2.10
N ASP A 81 2.60 15.91 3.16
CA ASP A 81 3.00 14.86 4.10
C ASP A 81 1.86 14.22 4.89
N ASP A 82 0.97 15.00 5.51
CA ASP A 82 -0.11 14.44 6.32
C ASP A 82 -1.49 14.86 5.81
N ILE A 83 -2.32 13.90 5.46
CA ILE A 83 -3.66 14.13 4.92
C ILE A 83 -4.72 13.53 5.84
N LYS A 84 -5.74 14.30 6.20
CA LYS A 84 -6.99 13.80 6.76
C LYS A 84 -8.14 14.20 5.86
N GLY A 85 -8.67 13.26 5.09
CA GLY A 85 -9.70 13.51 4.08
C GLY A 85 -9.37 12.84 2.74
N ALA A 86 -9.25 13.61 1.66
CA ALA A 86 -9.05 13.08 0.31
C ALA A 86 -7.75 13.62 -0.32
N GLN A 87 -6.94 12.75 -0.93
CA GLN A 87 -5.79 13.11 -1.75
C GLN A 87 -5.94 12.51 -3.15
N GLY A 88 -5.85 13.36 -4.18
CA GLY A 88 -6.11 12.98 -5.56
C GLY A 88 -5.12 13.59 -6.56
N SER A 89 -4.70 12.80 -7.54
CA SER A 89 -3.97 13.30 -8.71
C SER A 89 -4.21 12.43 -9.94
N TRP A 90 -3.93 12.91 -11.15
CA TRP A 90 -4.02 12.05 -12.32
C TRP A 90 -2.87 11.05 -12.39
N ILE A 91 -1.64 11.46 -12.03
CA ILE A 91 -0.47 10.60 -12.20
C ILE A 91 -0.06 9.99 -10.87
N PHE A 92 0.43 10.78 -9.92
CA PHE A 92 0.92 10.22 -8.66
C PHE A 92 0.51 10.99 -7.41
N THR A 93 0.40 10.28 -6.30
CA THR A 93 0.26 10.88 -4.96
C THR A 93 1.37 10.38 -4.05
N LYS A 94 1.88 11.26 -3.19
CA LYS A 94 2.87 10.93 -2.17
C LYS A 94 2.45 11.57 -0.85
N ASN A 95 2.51 10.81 0.23
CA ASN A 95 2.40 11.38 1.57
C ASN A 95 3.16 10.49 2.56
N ARG A 96 3.23 10.96 3.80
CA ARG A 96 3.72 10.20 4.94
C ARG A 96 2.57 9.41 5.56
N THR A 97 1.50 10.12 5.91
CA THR A 97 0.29 9.54 6.51
C THR A 97 -0.98 10.01 5.80
N ILE A 98 -1.96 9.12 5.70
CA ILE A 98 -3.32 9.50 5.27
C ILE A 98 -4.40 8.78 6.07
N GLU A 99 -5.36 9.56 6.55
CA GLU A 99 -6.62 9.10 7.12
C GLU A 99 -7.76 9.52 6.17
N GLY A 100 -8.25 8.59 5.36
CA GLY A 100 -9.32 8.82 4.38
C GLY A 100 -9.08 8.14 3.03
N VAL A 101 -9.11 8.90 1.93
CA VAL A 101 -9.06 8.36 0.56
C VAL A 101 -7.86 8.91 -0.20
N GLN A 102 -7.04 8.01 -0.75
CA GLN A 102 -5.98 8.34 -1.68
C GLN A 102 -6.28 7.73 -3.06
N ALA A 103 -6.24 8.54 -4.11
CA ALA A 103 -6.51 8.06 -5.46
C ALA A 103 -5.58 8.68 -6.52
N SER A 104 -5.08 7.84 -7.44
CA SER A 104 -4.45 8.27 -8.69
C SER A 104 -4.58 7.20 -9.77
N PHE A 105 -4.34 7.55 -11.04
CA PHE A 105 -4.38 6.53 -12.09
C PHE A 105 -3.11 5.69 -12.15
N ILE A 106 -1.95 6.19 -11.71
CA ILE A 106 -0.68 5.48 -11.85
C ILE A 106 -0.12 5.00 -10.51
N CYS A 107 0.26 5.90 -9.60
CA CYS A 107 1.00 5.50 -8.42
C CYS A 107 0.64 6.28 -7.14
N ASN A 108 0.33 5.56 -6.08
CA ASN A 108 0.15 6.11 -4.74
C ASN A 108 1.24 5.60 -3.80
N ILE A 109 1.89 6.50 -3.08
CA ILE A 109 2.99 6.17 -2.15
C ILE A 109 2.73 6.81 -0.79
N ASN A 110 2.63 5.96 0.25
CA ASN A 110 2.54 6.38 1.65
C ASN A 110 3.73 5.83 2.42
N LYS A 111 4.49 6.69 3.10
CA LYS A 111 5.71 6.25 3.79
C LYS A 111 5.41 5.45 5.06
N GLU A 112 4.44 5.89 5.85
CA GLU A 112 4.18 5.36 7.19
C GLU A 112 2.87 4.57 7.23
N GLU A 113 1.74 5.24 7.08
CA GLU A 113 0.43 4.60 7.29
C GLU A 113 -0.68 5.18 6.42
N ILE A 114 -1.64 4.31 6.11
CA ILE A 114 -2.91 4.69 5.51
C ILE A 114 -4.04 4.01 6.27
N THR A 115 -5.00 4.81 6.71
CA THR A 115 -6.28 4.35 7.25
C THR A 115 -7.39 4.78 6.29
N GLY A 116 -7.97 3.82 5.57
CA GLY A 116 -9.08 4.06 4.62
C GLY A 116 -8.89 3.37 3.27
N LEU A 117 -8.97 4.13 2.17
CA LEU A 117 -8.94 3.61 0.80
C LEU A 117 -7.69 4.10 0.04
N GLN A 118 -6.93 3.18 -0.55
CA GLN A 118 -5.81 3.48 -1.44
C GLN A 118 -6.06 2.89 -2.85
N ALA A 119 -6.49 3.72 -3.79
CA ALA A 119 -6.90 3.27 -5.12
C ALA A 119 -5.97 3.80 -6.22
N GLY A 120 -5.34 2.91 -6.96
CA GLY A 120 -4.47 3.26 -8.09
C GLY A 120 -3.89 2.05 -8.78
N PHE A 121 -3.19 2.24 -9.89
CA PHE A 121 -2.58 1.11 -10.61
C PHE A 121 -1.48 0.46 -9.77
N VAL A 122 -0.62 1.26 -9.13
CA VAL A 122 0.37 0.84 -8.14
C VAL A 122 0.10 1.54 -6.81
N ASN A 123 -0.03 0.77 -5.74
CA ASN A 123 -0.19 1.29 -4.38
C ASN A 123 0.93 0.77 -3.49
N ILE A 124 1.65 1.67 -2.82
CA ILE A 124 2.72 1.34 -1.89
C ILE A 124 2.44 2.06 -0.57
N CYS A 125 2.46 1.32 0.53
CA CYS A 125 2.31 1.89 1.86
C CYS A 125 3.19 1.19 2.89
N GLY A 126 3.42 1.83 4.04
CA GLY A 126 3.95 1.17 5.23
C GLY A 126 2.87 0.25 5.83
N ASN A 127 2.05 0.78 6.73
CA ASN A 127 0.95 0.06 7.34
C ASN A 127 -0.37 0.40 6.63
N MET A 128 -1.13 -0.62 6.24
CA MET A 128 -2.45 -0.47 5.64
C MET A 128 -3.53 -0.87 6.64
N LEU A 129 -4.47 0.02 6.92
CA LEU A 129 -5.74 -0.29 7.56
C LEU A 129 -6.90 0.10 6.62
N GLY A 130 -7.57 -0.88 6.02
CA GLY A 130 -8.73 -0.63 5.15
C GLY A 130 -8.67 -1.39 3.82
N PHE A 131 -8.90 -0.69 2.69
CA PHE A 131 -8.97 -1.32 1.36
C PHE A 131 -7.96 -0.74 0.37
N GLN A 132 -7.18 -1.60 -0.28
CA GLN A 132 -6.15 -1.22 -1.26
C GLN A 132 -6.37 -1.99 -2.57
N PRO A 133 -7.23 -1.50 -3.49
CA PRO A 133 -7.38 -2.05 -4.83
C PRO A 133 -6.36 -1.46 -5.82
N GLY A 134 -5.79 -2.33 -6.66
CA GLY A 134 -4.88 -1.92 -7.73
C GLY A 134 -4.37 -3.07 -8.58
N ALA A 135 -3.51 -2.79 -9.56
CA ALA A 135 -2.80 -3.85 -10.26
C ALA A 135 -1.70 -4.44 -9.38
N VAL A 136 -0.95 -3.57 -8.68
CA VAL A 136 0.11 -3.93 -7.75
C VAL A 136 -0.14 -3.25 -6.41
N CYS A 137 -0.24 -4.04 -5.35
CA CYS A 137 -0.42 -3.56 -3.98
C CYS A 137 0.73 -4.05 -3.11
N VAL A 138 1.42 -3.12 -2.45
CA VAL A 138 2.57 -3.38 -1.59
C VAL A 138 2.33 -2.71 -0.24
N SER A 139 2.47 -3.48 0.83
CA SER A 139 2.49 -2.97 2.21
C SER A 139 3.61 -3.60 3.02
N LYS A 140 3.99 -2.96 4.12
CA LYS A 140 4.74 -3.61 5.18
C LYS A 140 3.81 -4.53 5.97
N ASP A 141 2.80 -3.96 6.63
CA ASP A 141 1.78 -4.68 7.39
C ASP A 141 0.39 -4.29 6.86
N MET A 142 -0.56 -5.23 6.85
CA MET A 142 -1.90 -5.01 6.31
C MET A 142 -2.97 -5.54 7.25
N ASN A 143 -3.96 -4.69 7.53
CA ASN A 143 -5.22 -5.02 8.16
C ASN A 143 -6.37 -4.59 7.24
N GLY A 144 -7.17 -5.54 6.75
CA GLY A 144 -8.27 -5.30 5.83
C GLY A 144 -8.15 -6.08 4.52
N ILE A 145 -8.26 -5.41 3.37
CA ILE A 145 -8.30 -6.06 2.06
C ILE A 145 -7.28 -5.46 1.10
N GLN A 146 -6.48 -6.31 0.47
CA GLN A 146 -5.66 -5.96 -0.70
C GLN A 146 -6.16 -6.71 -1.93
N ALA A 147 -6.65 -5.97 -2.91
CA ALA A 147 -7.09 -6.50 -4.19
C ALA A 147 -6.08 -6.10 -5.27
N GLY A 148 -4.94 -6.80 -5.30
CA GLY A 148 -3.84 -6.59 -6.24
C GLY A 148 -3.95 -7.53 -7.43
N VAL A 149 -4.62 -7.11 -8.51
CA VAL A 149 -4.92 -7.96 -9.68
C VAL A 149 -3.73 -8.79 -10.13
N LEU A 150 -2.55 -8.17 -10.24
CA LEU A 150 -1.30 -8.86 -10.56
C LEU A 150 -0.59 -9.35 -9.30
N THR A 151 -0.49 -8.49 -8.29
CA THR A 151 0.26 -8.81 -7.07
C THR A 151 -0.29 -8.09 -5.85
N ALA A 152 -0.54 -8.85 -4.79
CA ALA A 152 -0.68 -8.34 -3.42
C ALA A 152 0.49 -8.84 -2.57
N TYR A 153 1.34 -7.92 -2.13
CA TYR A 153 2.54 -8.22 -1.36
C TYR A 153 2.51 -7.49 -0.02
N ALA A 154 2.68 -8.23 1.08
CA ALA A 154 2.94 -7.67 2.40
C ALA A 154 4.29 -8.20 2.90
N LYS A 155 5.16 -7.33 3.42
CA LYS A 155 6.45 -7.79 3.98
C LYS A 155 6.26 -8.55 5.30
N GLY A 156 5.32 -8.11 6.12
CA GLY A 156 5.06 -8.60 7.48
C GLY A 156 3.74 -9.35 7.54
N THR A 157 2.81 -8.82 8.35
CA THR A 157 1.57 -9.50 8.70
C THR A 157 0.42 -9.04 7.83
N VAL A 158 -0.41 -10.00 7.42
CA VAL A 158 -1.71 -9.77 6.79
C VAL A 158 -2.80 -10.27 7.72
N THR A 159 -3.59 -9.35 8.25
CA THR A 159 -4.83 -9.63 8.98
C THR A 159 -6.01 -9.24 8.10
N GLY A 160 -6.66 -10.22 7.46
CA GLY A 160 -7.75 -9.95 6.51
C GLY A 160 -7.64 -10.74 5.22
N ALA A 161 -7.70 -10.10 4.05
CA ALA A 161 -7.75 -10.80 2.77
C ALA A 161 -6.84 -10.23 1.68
N GLN A 162 -6.16 -11.12 0.94
CA GLN A 162 -5.45 -10.78 -0.29
C GLN A 162 -6.06 -11.49 -1.50
N PHE A 163 -6.20 -10.75 -2.59
CA PHE A 163 -6.69 -11.25 -3.88
C PHE A 163 -5.74 -10.82 -4.99
N GLY A 164 -5.49 -11.70 -5.96
CA GLY A 164 -4.63 -11.39 -7.09
C GLY A 164 -4.24 -12.60 -7.94
N MET A 165 -3.29 -12.42 -8.85
CA MET A 165 -2.58 -13.55 -9.46
C MET A 165 -1.50 -14.11 -8.53
N VAL A 166 -0.86 -13.24 -7.74
CA VAL A 166 0.21 -13.60 -6.82
C VAL A 166 -0.04 -12.91 -5.48
N ASN A 167 -0.18 -13.70 -4.42
CA ASN A 167 -0.25 -13.19 -3.06
C ASN A 167 0.96 -13.66 -2.24
N VAL A 168 1.64 -12.73 -1.57
CA VAL A 168 2.79 -13.05 -0.72
C VAL A 168 2.72 -12.27 0.58
N CYS A 169 2.89 -12.97 1.70
CA CYS A 169 3.15 -12.33 2.99
C CYS A 169 4.09 -13.17 3.86
N ASP A 170 4.61 -12.61 4.95
CA ASP A 170 5.36 -13.40 5.93
C ASP A 170 4.39 -14.15 6.85
N GLN A 171 3.40 -13.45 7.41
CA GLN A 171 2.39 -14.03 8.30
C GLN A 171 0.99 -13.76 7.76
N LEU A 172 0.19 -14.82 7.62
CA LEU A 172 -1.21 -14.74 7.23
C LEU A 172 -2.13 -15.08 8.40
N ASP A 173 -2.96 -14.13 8.78
CA ASP A 173 -4.12 -14.29 9.64
C ASP A 173 -5.38 -13.88 8.85
N GLY A 174 -5.92 -14.82 8.08
CA GLY A 174 -7.08 -14.55 7.24
C GLY A 174 -7.11 -15.38 5.96
N PHE A 175 -7.30 -14.74 4.81
CA PHE A 175 -7.59 -15.43 3.56
C PHE A 175 -6.72 -14.94 2.39
N GLN A 176 -6.21 -15.86 1.59
CA GLN A 176 -5.59 -15.52 0.31
C GLN A 176 -6.29 -16.28 -0.83
N ALA A 177 -6.68 -15.58 -1.88
CA ALA A 177 -7.12 -16.19 -3.14
C ALA A 177 -6.29 -15.68 -4.31
N SER A 178 -5.52 -16.58 -4.92
CA SER A 178 -4.74 -16.25 -6.12
C SER A 178 -4.28 -17.48 -6.90
N ALA A 179 -3.66 -17.30 -8.07
CA ALA A 179 -3.02 -18.42 -8.75
C ALA A 179 -1.82 -18.95 -7.95
N PHE A 180 -1.08 -18.07 -7.28
CA PHE A 180 0.07 -18.43 -6.44
C PHE A 180 0.04 -17.70 -5.10
N ASN A 181 -0.17 -18.46 -4.02
CA ASN A 181 -0.10 -17.96 -2.65
C ASN A 181 1.19 -18.42 -1.97
N LYS A 182 1.87 -17.51 -1.27
CA LYS A 182 3.05 -17.83 -0.46
C LYS A 182 3.07 -17.15 0.90
N THR A 183 3.29 -17.93 1.95
CA THR A 183 3.46 -17.45 3.33
C THR A 183 4.65 -18.10 4.02
N LYS A 184 5.20 -17.46 5.06
CA LYS A 184 6.13 -18.14 5.99
C LYS A 184 5.36 -18.83 7.13
N SER A 185 4.28 -18.21 7.60
CA SER A 185 3.39 -18.80 8.59
C SER A 185 1.95 -18.46 8.25
N SER A 186 1.05 -19.44 8.32
CA SER A 186 -0.38 -19.24 8.07
C SER A 186 -1.21 -19.74 9.24
N SER A 187 -1.96 -18.84 9.86
CA SER A 187 -3.12 -19.14 10.70
C SER A 187 -4.43 -19.05 9.91
N GLY A 188 -4.33 -18.79 8.60
CA GLY A 188 -5.44 -18.60 7.68
C GLY A 188 -5.63 -19.69 6.63
N PHE A 189 -6.42 -19.36 5.61
CA PHE A 189 -6.75 -20.23 4.49
C PHE A 189 -6.20 -19.68 3.16
N GLN A 190 -5.57 -20.55 2.37
CA GLN A 190 -5.02 -20.22 1.05
C GLN A 190 -5.78 -20.98 -0.04
N LEU A 191 -6.44 -20.25 -0.94
CA LEU A 191 -7.13 -20.77 -2.12
C LEU A 191 -6.34 -20.44 -3.38
N GLY A 192 -5.95 -21.44 -4.17
CA GLY A 192 -5.22 -21.15 -5.39
C GLY A 192 -4.87 -22.33 -6.26
N ILE A 193 -4.08 -22.09 -7.30
CA ILE A 193 -3.52 -23.20 -8.10
C ILE A 193 -2.33 -23.79 -7.32
N ILE A 194 -1.47 -22.92 -6.81
CA ILE A 194 -0.29 -23.27 -6.02
C ILE A 194 -0.34 -22.51 -4.69
N ASN A 195 -0.35 -23.26 -3.59
CA ASN A 195 -0.28 -22.73 -2.25
C ASN A 195 1.01 -23.21 -1.57
N VAL A 196 1.76 -22.28 -0.99
CA VAL A 196 2.99 -22.57 -0.25
C VAL A 196 2.94 -21.88 1.09
N SER A 197 3.16 -22.63 2.16
CA SER A 197 3.45 -22.11 3.48
C SER A 197 4.69 -22.81 4.05
N ASP A 198 5.55 -22.07 4.75
CA ASP A 198 6.61 -22.72 5.51
C ASP A 198 6.01 -23.41 6.76
N LYS A 199 5.00 -22.80 7.39
CA LYS A 199 4.38 -23.27 8.64
C LYS A 199 2.86 -23.12 8.67
N ASN A 200 2.19 -24.20 9.03
CA ASN A 200 0.77 -24.26 9.35
C ASN A 200 -0.17 -23.73 8.23
N GLY A 201 -1.47 -23.79 8.49
CA GLY A 201 -2.52 -23.23 7.66
C GLY A 201 -3.36 -24.30 6.97
N ALA A 202 -4.45 -23.85 6.35
CA ALA A 202 -5.28 -24.66 5.49
C ALA A 202 -5.15 -24.18 4.04
N GLN A 203 -5.05 -25.11 3.11
CA GLN A 203 -4.77 -24.85 1.72
C GLN A 203 -5.70 -25.67 0.84
N PHE A 204 -6.28 -25.05 -0.19
CA PHE A 204 -7.03 -25.72 -1.23
C PHE A 204 -6.53 -25.28 -2.61
N GLY A 205 -6.16 -26.24 -3.44
CA GLY A 205 -5.53 -25.98 -4.72
C GLY A 205 -4.92 -27.19 -5.38
N LEU A 206 -4.47 -27.08 -6.64
CA LEU A 206 -3.86 -28.21 -7.35
C LEU A 206 -2.57 -28.68 -6.66
N VAL A 207 -1.77 -27.75 -6.15
CA VAL A 207 -0.51 -28.00 -5.46
C VAL A 207 -0.52 -27.27 -4.12
N ASN A 208 -0.49 -28.03 -3.02
CA ASN A 208 -0.46 -27.47 -1.66
C ASN A 208 0.78 -27.96 -0.92
N ILE A 209 1.61 -27.03 -0.45
CA ILE A 209 2.86 -27.30 0.23
C ILE A 209 2.86 -26.60 1.59
N ILE A 210 3.05 -27.39 2.65
CA ILE A 210 3.27 -26.92 4.03
C ILE A 210 4.57 -27.54 4.53
N LYS A 211 5.70 -26.81 4.42
CA LYS A 211 7.03 -27.43 4.59
C LYS A 211 7.25 -28.13 5.94
N ASP A 212 6.80 -27.50 7.02
CA ASP A 212 6.97 -28.03 8.38
C ASP A 212 5.79 -28.92 8.85
N GLY A 213 4.88 -29.25 7.93
CA GLY A 213 3.71 -30.11 8.19
C GLY A 213 4.06 -31.60 8.18
N TRP A 214 3.23 -32.42 8.81
CA TRP A 214 3.39 -33.89 8.80
C TRP A 214 3.35 -34.46 7.37
N ILE A 215 2.53 -33.87 6.50
CA ILE A 215 2.47 -34.15 5.07
C ILE A 215 2.88 -32.87 4.31
N PRO A 216 4.16 -32.75 3.91
CA PRO A 216 4.65 -31.50 3.32
C PRO A 216 4.02 -31.12 1.98
N PHE A 217 3.49 -32.09 1.23
CA PHE A 217 2.85 -31.89 -0.05
C PHE A 217 1.58 -32.73 -0.15
N MET A 218 0.48 -32.12 -0.61
CA MET A 218 -0.76 -32.84 -0.90
C MET A 218 -1.52 -32.18 -2.06
N PRO A 219 -2.05 -32.95 -3.04
CA PRO A 219 -2.90 -32.40 -4.08
C PRO A 219 -4.30 -32.05 -3.51
N PHE A 220 -4.96 -31.07 -4.13
CA PHE A 220 -6.32 -30.59 -3.84
C PHE A 220 -6.52 -29.91 -2.48
N PHE A 221 -6.04 -30.51 -1.39
CA PHE A 221 -6.16 -29.97 -0.05
C PHE A 221 -4.93 -30.29 0.79
N ASN A 222 -4.49 -29.37 1.65
CA ASN A 222 -3.52 -29.65 2.71
C ASN A 222 -3.85 -28.81 3.95
N CYS A 223 -3.62 -29.36 5.13
CA CYS A 223 -3.74 -28.61 6.36
C CYS A 223 -2.70 -29.06 7.39
N SER A 224 -2.21 -28.11 8.16
CA SER A 224 -1.36 -28.39 9.31
C SER A 224 -1.61 -27.33 10.37
N PHE A 225 -1.86 -27.78 11.59
CA PHE A 225 -2.02 -26.94 12.75
C PHE A 225 -1.08 -27.50 13.82
N LYS A 226 -0.31 -26.62 14.47
CA LYS A 226 0.53 -26.95 15.62
C LYS A 226 0.02 -26.20 16.82
#